data_AF-A0A3M7I5V3-F1
#
_entry.id   AF-A0A3M7I5V3-F1
#
_cell.length_a   1.000
_cell.length_b   1.000
_cell.length_c   1.000
_cell.angle_alpha   90.00
_cell.angle_beta   90.00
_cell.angle_gamma   90.00
#
_symmetry.space_group_name_H-M   'P 1'
#
loop_
_entity.id
_entity.type
_entity.pdbx_description
1 polymer ?
#
loop_
_entity_poly.entity_id
_entity_poly.type
_entity_poly.pdbx_seq_one_letter_code
_entity_poly.pdbx_strand_id
1 'polypeptide(L)'
;MSKTIANPNLPAPPNGKYPAKAHARRVAKWIADNGGPQSGVIYLEGQSLRMNEDDDTDAHFRQRRHFYYLTGCELPDCYFAYDIAANRSTLWIPPIDPAFVMWAGMPLLPDQALKRYDVDDVKTSDELLKGGDSIRNMLHKQQTVIMAIKDRANLDLFQSGSLKECRPEINFEWVRKGIEACRVVKDDHEIAMIRHANIVSSYAHEQVLASVKRAKNERELNAVFVMHCHANGCKEQAYGCICAGGSNASTLHYVHNDMPLEGRLNLLLDAGCEYNCYCSDITRTFPLTGTFTKESKEIYTLVLHMQTECMKMIKAGVKWEDVHMKAHALAAEGLLSLGILNKELSVEKILATRVTTRFLPHGLGHYLGMDTHDCGGNPNHDDPDEMFKYLRIRGVLPANSVVTNEPGIYFRKFPLEQELKDGKWDGIIDQEVLKRYWDVGGVRIEDDIWVKEGGCENLTTVKSGLDYVEATVNGS
;
A
#
# COMPACT_ATOMS: atom_id res chain seq x y z
N MET A 1 33.05 -17.74 -2.77
CA MET A 1 31.92 -17.06 -3.42
C MET A 1 31.88 -15.63 -2.91
N SER A 2 31.74 -14.65 -3.80
CA SER A 2 31.57 -13.24 -3.40
C SER A 2 30.34 -13.14 -2.49
N LYS A 3 30.52 -12.63 -1.26
CA LYS A 3 29.39 -12.31 -0.38
C LYS A 3 28.80 -10.99 -0.86
N THR A 4 27.78 -11.05 -1.72
CA THR A 4 27.01 -9.88 -2.13
C THR A 4 26.15 -9.39 -0.97
N ILE A 5 25.81 -8.09 -0.95
CA ILE A 5 24.83 -7.54 0.00
C ILE A 5 23.43 -8.08 -0.31
N ALA A 6 23.11 -8.20 -1.61
CA ALA A 6 21.92 -8.89 -2.08
C ALA A 6 21.94 -10.35 -1.63
N ASN A 7 20.79 -10.88 -1.22
CA ASN A 7 20.66 -12.27 -0.83
C ASN A 7 20.43 -13.13 -2.08
N PRO A 8 21.42 -13.95 -2.49
CA PRO A 8 21.33 -14.73 -3.72
C PRO A 8 20.31 -15.88 -3.65
N ASN A 9 19.78 -16.16 -2.47
CA ASN A 9 18.80 -17.24 -2.25
C ASN A 9 17.35 -16.75 -2.35
N LEU A 10 17.11 -15.44 -2.50
CA LEU A 10 15.76 -14.95 -2.76
C LEU A 10 15.31 -15.41 -4.16
N PRO A 11 14.03 -15.77 -4.32
CA PRO A 11 13.45 -16.02 -5.63
C PRO A 11 13.75 -14.87 -6.60
N ALA A 12 14.08 -15.23 -7.85
CA ALA A 12 14.34 -14.24 -8.88
C ALA A 12 13.12 -13.31 -9.04
N PRO A 13 13.34 -12.02 -9.32
CA PRO A 13 12.24 -11.10 -9.60
C PRO A 13 11.40 -11.63 -10.77
N PRO A 14 10.08 -11.40 -10.76
CA PRO A 14 9.25 -11.83 -11.86
C PRO A 14 9.69 -11.13 -13.16
N ASN A 15 9.63 -11.86 -14.26
CA ASN A 15 10.04 -11.39 -15.57
C ASN A 15 8.85 -11.35 -16.53
N GLY A 16 9.06 -10.77 -17.71
CA GLY A 16 8.04 -10.67 -18.74
C GLY A 16 7.69 -9.22 -19.09
N LYS A 17 6.89 -9.09 -20.14
CA LYS A 17 6.40 -7.81 -20.66
C LYS A 17 5.26 -7.30 -19.77
N TYR A 18 5.24 -6.00 -19.48
CA TYR A 18 4.16 -5.41 -18.68
C TYR A 18 2.81 -5.50 -19.43
N PRO A 19 1.71 -5.96 -18.82
CA PRO A 19 0.45 -6.29 -19.50
C PRO A 19 -0.47 -5.08 -19.78
N ALA A 20 0.09 -3.96 -20.24
CA ALA A 20 -0.60 -2.70 -20.47
C ALA A 20 -1.89 -2.84 -21.32
N LYS A 21 -1.82 -3.55 -22.45
CA LYS A 21 -2.99 -3.74 -23.33
C LYS A 21 -4.10 -4.56 -22.68
N ALA A 22 -3.76 -5.56 -21.87
CA ALA A 22 -4.74 -6.35 -21.13
C ALA A 22 -5.46 -5.48 -20.09
N HIS A 23 -4.72 -4.63 -19.36
CA HIS A 23 -5.29 -3.66 -18.43
C HIS A 23 -6.22 -2.66 -19.13
N ALA A 24 -5.81 -2.10 -20.28
CA ALA A 24 -6.63 -1.17 -21.04
C ALA A 24 -7.95 -1.80 -21.52
N ARG A 25 -7.90 -3.04 -22.00
CA ARG A 25 -9.10 -3.83 -22.38
C ARG A 25 -10.01 -4.09 -21.19
N ARG A 26 -9.43 -4.44 -20.03
CA ARG A 26 -10.17 -4.71 -18.78
C ARG A 26 -10.92 -3.46 -18.32
N VAL A 27 -10.27 -2.29 -18.36
CA VAL A 27 -10.89 -1.00 -18.03
C VAL A 27 -12.00 -0.63 -19.02
N ALA A 28 -11.73 -0.73 -20.33
CA ALA A 28 -12.75 -0.43 -21.34
C ALA A 28 -13.98 -1.34 -21.22
N LYS A 29 -13.76 -2.64 -20.95
CA LYS A 29 -14.85 -3.58 -20.69
C LYS A 29 -15.63 -3.20 -19.42
N TRP A 30 -14.95 -2.88 -18.32
CA TRP A 30 -15.63 -2.46 -17.09
C TRP A 30 -16.50 -1.23 -17.32
N ILE A 31 -15.98 -0.23 -18.05
CA ILE A 31 -16.74 0.99 -18.38
C ILE A 31 -18.02 0.63 -19.15
N ALA A 32 -17.91 -0.20 -20.20
CA ALA A 32 -19.06 -0.62 -21.00
C ALA A 32 -20.09 -1.41 -20.18
N ASP A 33 -19.64 -2.36 -19.34
CA ASP A 33 -20.51 -3.19 -18.50
C ASP A 33 -21.25 -2.36 -17.43
N ASN A 34 -20.74 -1.18 -17.07
CA ASN A 34 -21.32 -0.29 -16.07
C ASN A 34 -22.06 0.91 -16.67
N GLY A 35 -22.38 0.88 -17.97
CA GLY A 35 -23.21 1.89 -18.64
C GLY A 35 -22.46 3.09 -19.21
N GLY A 36 -21.13 3.05 -19.22
CA GLY A 36 -20.30 4.06 -19.88
C GLY A 36 -20.15 3.86 -21.39
N PRO A 37 -19.38 4.73 -22.07
CA PRO A 37 -19.16 4.64 -23.51
C PRO A 37 -18.54 3.30 -23.94
N GLN A 38 -19.14 2.64 -24.93
CA GLN A 38 -18.65 1.38 -25.51
C GLN A 38 -17.53 1.59 -26.54
N SER A 39 -17.31 2.83 -26.98
CA SER A 39 -16.27 3.23 -27.92
C SER A 39 -15.78 4.62 -27.57
N GLY A 40 -14.54 4.92 -27.95
CA GLY A 40 -13.88 6.18 -27.66
C GLY A 40 -12.41 5.97 -27.42
N VAL A 41 -11.73 7.04 -26.98
CA VAL A 41 -10.30 7.02 -26.67
C VAL A 41 -10.12 7.27 -25.18
N ILE A 42 -9.47 6.35 -24.47
CA ILE A 42 -8.96 6.62 -23.12
C ILE A 42 -7.67 7.40 -23.27
N TYR A 43 -7.60 8.63 -22.73
CA TYR A 43 -6.42 9.49 -22.77
C TYR A 43 -5.91 9.78 -21.36
N LEU A 44 -4.62 9.57 -21.12
CA LEU A 44 -3.96 9.81 -19.84
C LEU A 44 -2.61 10.49 -20.04
N GLU A 45 -2.26 11.34 -19.08
CA GLU A 45 -0.93 11.95 -18.98
C GLU A 45 -0.18 11.38 -17.78
N GLY A 46 1.09 11.05 -18.02
CA GLY A 46 2.05 10.71 -17.00
C GLY A 46 2.34 11.91 -16.09
N GLN A 47 3.11 11.67 -15.04
CA GLN A 47 3.62 12.73 -14.20
C GLN A 47 4.73 13.48 -14.92
N SER A 48 4.68 14.80 -14.88
CA SER A 48 5.80 15.62 -15.34
C SER A 48 6.92 15.65 -14.32
N LEU A 49 8.16 15.73 -14.81
CA LEU A 49 9.29 16.05 -13.96
C LEU A 49 9.10 17.44 -13.35
N ARG A 50 9.49 17.61 -12.09
CA ARG A 50 9.37 18.87 -11.36
C ARG A 50 10.65 19.09 -10.59
N MET A 51 11.11 20.33 -10.56
CA MET A 51 12.19 20.74 -9.68
C MET A 51 11.65 20.97 -8.27
N ASN A 52 12.54 20.91 -7.27
CA ASN A 52 12.25 21.47 -5.96
C ASN A 52 11.98 22.97 -6.08
N GLU A 53 11.28 23.54 -5.10
CA GLU A 53 10.83 24.93 -5.16
C GLU A 53 11.99 25.94 -5.22
N ASP A 54 13.09 25.64 -4.53
CA ASP A 54 14.17 26.60 -4.26
C ASP A 54 15.50 26.29 -4.99
N ASP A 55 15.57 25.23 -5.81
CA ASP A 55 16.79 24.86 -6.55
C ASP A 55 16.52 24.13 -7.88
N ASP A 56 17.59 23.72 -8.56
CA ASP A 56 17.58 23.00 -9.84
C ASP A 56 17.66 21.47 -9.68
N THR A 57 17.38 20.95 -8.48
CA THR A 57 17.33 19.51 -8.22
C THR A 57 15.93 18.98 -8.53
N ASP A 58 15.86 17.88 -9.27
CA ASP A 58 14.61 17.15 -9.49
C ASP A 58 13.99 16.73 -8.15
N ALA A 59 12.72 17.07 -7.96
CA ALA A 59 11.91 16.49 -6.89
C ALA A 59 11.80 14.98 -7.10
N HIS A 60 11.65 14.24 -6.01
CA HIS A 60 11.51 12.78 -6.06
C HIS A 60 10.37 12.38 -7.02
N PHE A 61 10.74 11.67 -8.09
CA PHE A 61 9.79 11.31 -9.14
C PHE A 61 9.02 10.04 -8.77
N ARG A 62 7.69 10.16 -8.75
CA ARG A 62 6.77 9.03 -8.63
C ARG A 62 5.70 9.13 -9.71
N GLN A 63 5.60 8.08 -10.54
CA GLN A 63 4.62 8.03 -11.62
C GLN A 63 3.18 7.92 -11.07
N ARG A 64 2.23 8.55 -11.78
CA ARG A 64 0.79 8.42 -11.49
C ARG A 64 0.32 6.98 -11.67
N ARG A 65 -0.30 6.40 -10.65
CA ARG A 65 -0.72 4.99 -10.67
C ARG A 65 -1.74 4.67 -11.77
N HIS A 66 -2.66 5.58 -12.07
CA HIS A 66 -3.61 5.42 -13.17
C HIS A 66 -2.91 5.31 -14.54
N PHE A 67 -1.90 6.16 -14.77
CA PHE A 67 -1.10 6.14 -16.00
C PHE A 67 -0.21 4.89 -16.05
N TYR A 68 0.52 4.59 -14.99
CA TYR A 68 1.38 3.42 -14.93
C TYR A 68 0.57 2.14 -15.12
N TYR A 69 -0.62 2.03 -14.51
CA TYR A 69 -1.46 0.83 -14.66
C TYR A 69 -1.80 0.51 -16.11
N LEU A 70 -2.02 1.52 -16.97
CA LEU A 70 -2.34 1.30 -18.39
C LEU A 70 -1.12 1.24 -19.32
N THR A 71 0.10 1.44 -18.79
CA THR A 71 1.30 1.62 -19.64
C THR A 71 2.53 0.86 -19.17
N GLY A 72 2.71 0.65 -17.87
CA GLY A 72 3.95 0.23 -17.22
C GLY A 72 5.07 1.27 -17.28
N CYS A 73 4.81 2.44 -17.87
CA CYS A 73 5.84 3.41 -18.21
C CYS A 73 6.22 4.26 -16.98
N GLU A 74 7.49 4.20 -16.62
CA GLU A 74 8.07 4.91 -15.46
C GLU A 74 8.76 6.23 -15.83
N LEU A 75 8.71 6.64 -17.10
CA LEU A 75 9.32 7.89 -17.54
C LEU A 75 8.42 9.09 -17.21
N PRO A 76 9.01 10.26 -16.90
CA PRO A 76 8.26 11.50 -16.80
C PRO A 76 7.77 11.97 -18.18
N ASP A 77 6.85 12.93 -18.18
CA ASP A 77 6.43 13.71 -19.36
C ASP A 77 5.95 12.84 -20.55
N CYS A 78 5.28 11.73 -20.20
CA CYS A 78 4.69 10.78 -21.13
C CYS A 78 3.18 10.98 -21.29
N TYR A 79 2.66 10.50 -22.41
CA TYR A 79 1.24 10.55 -22.75
C TYR A 79 0.78 9.17 -23.23
N PHE A 80 -0.50 8.87 -23.08
CA PHE A 80 -1.05 7.58 -23.49
C PHE A 80 -2.46 7.73 -24.05
N ALA A 81 -2.74 7.01 -25.13
CA ALA A 81 -4.06 6.89 -25.70
C ALA A 81 -4.37 5.42 -26.00
N TYR A 82 -5.61 5.00 -25.75
CA TYR A 82 -6.14 3.71 -26.13
C TYR A 82 -7.46 3.87 -26.86
N ASP A 83 -7.46 3.56 -28.16
CA ASP A 83 -8.67 3.46 -28.98
C ASP A 83 -9.36 2.13 -28.72
N ILE A 84 -10.53 2.19 -28.08
CA ILE A 84 -11.30 1.01 -27.68
C ILE A 84 -11.80 0.23 -28.90
N ALA A 85 -12.26 0.92 -29.94
CA ALA A 85 -12.86 0.28 -31.11
C ALA A 85 -11.79 -0.37 -31.99
N ALA A 86 -10.66 0.30 -32.18
CA ALA A 86 -9.53 -0.29 -32.90
C ALA A 86 -8.76 -1.30 -32.04
N ASN A 87 -8.93 -1.27 -30.71
CA ASN A 87 -8.15 -2.02 -29.75
C ASN A 87 -6.64 -1.77 -29.94
N ARG A 88 -6.28 -0.49 -30.05
CA ARG A 88 -4.92 -0.01 -30.32
C ARG A 88 -4.49 1.03 -29.31
N SER A 89 -3.31 0.86 -28.72
CA SER A 89 -2.69 1.84 -27.82
C SER A 89 -1.47 2.53 -28.42
N THR A 90 -1.30 3.81 -28.10
CA THR A 90 -0.08 4.58 -28.39
C THR A 90 0.44 5.20 -27.11
N LEU A 91 1.73 4.99 -26.85
CA LEU A 91 2.49 5.63 -25.78
C LEU A 91 3.43 6.67 -26.40
N TRP A 92 3.39 7.90 -25.89
CA TRP A 92 4.37 8.93 -26.24
C TRP A 92 5.34 9.12 -25.09
N ILE A 93 6.64 8.96 -25.37
CA ILE A 93 7.74 9.15 -24.41
C ILE A 93 8.55 10.41 -24.77
N PRO A 94 9.37 10.98 -23.86
CA PRO A 94 10.19 12.13 -24.21
C PRO A 94 11.11 11.89 -25.42
N PRO A 95 11.31 12.89 -26.30
CA PRO A 95 12.27 12.78 -27.40
C PRO A 95 13.71 12.71 -26.88
N ILE A 96 14.63 12.26 -27.74
CA ILE A 96 16.06 12.30 -27.44
C ILE A 96 16.54 13.75 -27.54
N ASP A 97 17.06 14.27 -26.43
CA ASP A 97 17.84 15.51 -26.41
C ASP A 97 19.34 15.16 -26.27
N PRO A 98 20.19 15.51 -27.26
CA PRO A 98 21.63 15.30 -27.17
C PRO A 98 22.28 15.92 -25.92
N ALA A 99 21.77 17.05 -25.44
CA ALA A 99 22.26 17.65 -24.20
C ALA A 99 21.90 16.77 -23.00
N PHE A 100 20.64 16.31 -22.91
CA PHE A 100 20.22 15.37 -21.86
C PHE A 100 21.05 14.09 -21.86
N VAL A 101 21.37 13.52 -23.04
CA VAL A 101 22.20 12.30 -23.14
C VAL A 101 23.58 12.50 -22.52
N MET A 102 24.18 13.69 -22.68
CA MET A 102 25.47 14.02 -22.08
C MET A 102 25.41 14.03 -20.54
N TRP A 103 24.29 14.48 -19.95
CA TRP A 103 24.14 14.65 -18.49
C TRP A 103 23.57 13.41 -17.78
N ALA A 104 22.55 12.78 -18.35
CA ALA A 104 21.73 11.74 -17.70
C ALA A 104 21.82 10.37 -18.40
N GLY A 105 22.57 10.26 -19.49
CA GLY A 105 22.70 9.04 -20.28
C GLY A 105 21.57 8.85 -21.29
N MET A 106 21.63 7.74 -22.03
CA MET A 106 20.62 7.45 -23.07
C MET A 106 19.23 7.21 -22.45
N PRO A 107 18.18 7.93 -22.90
CA PRO A 107 16.83 7.64 -22.47
C PRO A 107 16.33 6.32 -23.08
N LEU A 108 15.23 5.80 -22.54
CA LEU A 108 14.53 4.66 -23.13
C LEU A 108 14.08 5.01 -24.56
N LEU A 109 14.43 4.18 -25.53
CA LEU A 109 14.07 4.40 -26.93
C LEU A 109 12.69 3.80 -27.26
N PRO A 110 11.99 4.30 -28.30
CA PRO A 110 10.68 3.77 -28.68
C PRO A 110 10.64 2.25 -28.92
N ASP A 111 11.67 1.67 -29.54
CA ASP A 111 11.74 0.22 -29.79
C ASP A 111 11.97 -0.59 -28.49
N GLN A 112 12.70 -0.01 -27.54
CA GLN A 112 12.92 -0.60 -26.21
C GLN A 112 11.65 -0.53 -25.37
N ALA A 113 10.94 0.61 -25.39
CA ALA A 113 9.64 0.76 -24.75
C ALA A 113 8.62 -0.24 -25.32
N LEU A 114 8.57 -0.43 -26.64
CA LEU A 114 7.68 -1.40 -27.29
C LEU A 114 7.97 -2.86 -26.88
N LYS A 115 9.23 -3.19 -26.59
CA LYS A 115 9.63 -4.51 -26.07
C LYS A 115 9.26 -4.69 -24.61
N ARG A 116 9.32 -3.61 -23.80
CA ARG A 116 9.09 -3.64 -22.34
C ARG A 116 7.61 -3.55 -21.96
N TYR A 117 6.85 -2.73 -22.67
CA TYR A 117 5.46 -2.38 -22.36
C TYR A 117 4.53 -2.91 -23.43
N ASP A 118 3.47 -3.62 -23.03
CA ASP A 118 2.51 -4.17 -23.99
C ASP A 118 1.58 -3.10 -24.58
N VAL A 119 2.15 -2.25 -25.43
CA VAL A 119 1.48 -1.21 -26.22
C VAL A 119 1.66 -1.49 -27.72
N ASP A 120 0.80 -0.93 -28.57
CA ASP A 120 0.84 -1.19 -30.02
C ASP A 120 1.77 -0.27 -30.79
N ASP A 121 2.01 0.94 -30.29
CA ASP A 121 2.91 1.91 -30.91
C ASP A 121 3.57 2.78 -29.83
N VAL A 122 4.81 3.19 -30.10
CA VAL A 122 5.54 4.15 -29.27
C VAL A 122 6.08 5.27 -30.16
N LYS A 123 5.78 6.51 -29.77
CA LYS A 123 6.22 7.74 -30.43
C LYS A 123 6.91 8.65 -29.43
N THR A 124 7.48 9.75 -29.90
CA THR A 124 8.01 10.80 -29.05
C THR A 124 6.94 11.86 -28.77
N SER A 125 6.96 12.47 -27.59
CA SER A 125 5.94 13.44 -27.16
C SER A 125 5.85 14.68 -28.05
N ASP A 126 6.91 15.02 -28.79
CA ASP A 126 6.85 16.11 -29.75
C ASP A 126 6.00 15.80 -30.99
N GLU A 127 5.80 14.52 -31.36
CA GLU A 127 4.82 14.14 -32.38
C GLU A 127 3.40 14.48 -31.93
N LEU A 128 3.06 14.21 -30.65
CA LEU A 128 1.78 14.57 -30.07
C LEU A 128 1.60 16.09 -29.99
N LEU A 129 2.61 16.78 -29.45
CA LEU A 129 2.50 18.20 -29.09
C LEU A 129 2.64 19.15 -30.28
N LYS A 130 3.29 18.75 -31.39
CA LYS A 130 3.52 19.61 -32.58
C LYS A 130 2.56 19.34 -33.74
N GLY A 131 1.68 18.34 -33.65
CA GLY A 131 0.76 18.01 -34.75
C GLY A 131 -0.25 16.92 -34.43
N GLY A 132 0.10 15.97 -33.56
CA GLY A 132 -0.79 14.94 -33.03
C GLY A 132 -1.40 14.06 -34.11
N ASP A 133 -0.68 13.75 -35.19
CA ASP A 133 -1.21 12.97 -36.31
C ASP A 133 -1.69 11.59 -35.87
N SER A 134 -0.93 10.93 -34.99
CA SER A 134 -1.29 9.61 -34.46
C SER A 134 -2.58 9.62 -33.62
N ILE A 135 -2.76 10.59 -32.71
CA ILE A 135 -4.00 10.71 -31.93
C ILE A 135 -5.15 11.24 -32.78
N ARG A 136 -4.89 12.14 -33.74
CA ARG A 136 -5.87 12.58 -34.73
C ARG A 136 -6.44 11.39 -35.51
N ASN A 137 -5.60 10.41 -35.81
CA ASN A 137 -6.04 9.19 -36.47
C ASN A 137 -6.94 8.30 -35.59
N MET A 138 -6.85 8.41 -34.26
CA MET A 138 -7.81 7.75 -33.37
C MET A 138 -9.15 8.50 -33.33
N LEU A 139 -9.13 9.82 -33.56
CA LEU A 139 -10.30 10.69 -33.53
C LEU A 139 -11.02 10.83 -34.88
N HIS A 140 -10.77 9.93 -35.84
CA HIS A 140 -11.25 10.03 -37.24
C HIS A 140 -12.79 10.08 -37.42
N LYS A 141 -13.57 9.70 -36.40
CA LYS A 141 -15.04 9.87 -36.42
C LYS A 141 -15.42 11.23 -35.83
N GLN A 142 -16.31 11.97 -36.48
CA GLN A 142 -16.91 13.18 -35.89
C GLN A 142 -17.50 12.83 -34.50
N GLN A 143 -17.20 13.65 -33.49
CA GLN A 143 -17.66 13.49 -32.10
C GLN A 143 -17.16 12.22 -31.37
N THR A 144 -15.92 11.79 -31.65
CA THR A 144 -15.29 10.75 -30.82
C THR A 144 -15.22 11.18 -29.36
N VAL A 145 -15.64 10.31 -28.44
CA VAL A 145 -15.54 10.55 -27.00
C VAL A 145 -14.10 10.33 -26.54
N ILE A 146 -13.50 11.33 -25.91
CA ILE A 146 -12.26 11.21 -25.16
C ILE A 146 -12.61 11.08 -23.69
N MET A 147 -12.20 9.98 -23.10
CA MET A 147 -12.36 9.73 -21.68
C MET A 147 -11.03 10.03 -20.98
N ALA A 148 -11.04 10.94 -20.01
CA ALA A 148 -9.84 11.43 -19.34
C ALA A 148 -10.08 11.61 -17.83
N ILE A 149 -9.02 11.91 -17.07
CA ILE A 149 -9.11 12.24 -15.66
C ILE A 149 -8.91 13.76 -15.50
N LYS A 150 -9.96 14.46 -15.08
CA LYS A 150 -10.07 15.94 -15.11
C LYS A 150 -8.89 16.67 -14.46
N ASP A 151 -8.44 16.20 -13.30
CA ASP A 151 -7.36 16.81 -12.52
C ASP A 151 -5.96 16.32 -12.91
N ARG A 152 -5.85 15.51 -13.98
CA ARG A 152 -4.61 14.82 -14.38
C ARG A 152 -4.33 14.92 -15.88
N ALA A 153 -5.05 15.71 -16.64
CA ALA A 153 -4.78 15.86 -18.07
C ALA A 153 -4.89 17.32 -18.48
N ASN A 154 -3.90 17.82 -19.22
CA ASN A 154 -4.02 19.09 -19.91
C ASN A 154 -4.72 18.88 -21.26
N LEU A 155 -6.00 19.22 -21.33
CA LEU A 155 -6.81 19.02 -22.52
C LEU A 155 -6.77 20.19 -23.52
N ASP A 156 -5.94 21.21 -23.29
CA ASP A 156 -5.74 22.33 -24.23
C ASP A 156 -5.21 21.84 -25.59
N LEU A 157 -4.50 20.71 -25.59
CA LEU A 157 -4.14 19.91 -26.76
C LEU A 157 -5.33 19.74 -27.72
N PHE A 158 -6.50 19.36 -27.21
CA PHE A 158 -7.69 19.10 -28.02
C PHE A 158 -8.44 20.37 -28.44
N GLN A 159 -8.02 21.54 -27.94
CA GLN A 159 -8.57 22.85 -28.28
C GLN A 159 -7.71 23.64 -29.27
N SER A 160 -6.60 23.05 -29.74
CA SER A 160 -5.63 23.67 -30.62
C SER A 160 -5.31 22.82 -31.86
N GLY A 161 -4.69 23.45 -32.86
CA GLY A 161 -4.19 22.78 -34.06
C GLY A 161 -5.22 21.93 -34.82
N SER A 162 -4.74 20.84 -35.40
CA SER A 162 -5.51 19.85 -36.16
C SER A 162 -6.49 19.04 -35.31
N LEU A 163 -6.24 18.95 -33.99
CA LEU A 163 -7.10 18.19 -33.07
C LEU A 163 -8.38 18.92 -32.73
N LYS A 164 -8.36 20.26 -32.72
CA LYS A 164 -9.56 21.09 -32.58
C LYS A 164 -10.61 20.78 -33.65
N GLU A 165 -10.18 20.46 -34.87
CA GLU A 165 -11.07 20.13 -35.99
C GLU A 165 -11.87 18.85 -35.75
N CYS A 166 -11.34 17.94 -34.91
CA CYS A 166 -12.00 16.67 -34.58
C CYS A 166 -13.20 16.84 -33.65
N ARG A 167 -13.26 17.98 -32.91
CA ARG A 167 -14.33 18.32 -31.95
C ARG A 167 -14.70 17.16 -31.00
N PRO A 168 -13.74 16.57 -30.28
CA PRO A 168 -14.02 15.46 -29.40
C PRO A 168 -14.93 15.88 -28.24
N GLU A 169 -15.83 14.98 -27.83
CA GLU A 169 -16.56 15.13 -26.58
C GLU A 169 -15.67 14.66 -25.43
N ILE A 170 -15.51 15.48 -24.40
CA ILE A 170 -14.68 15.12 -23.25
C ILE A 170 -15.56 14.55 -22.13
N ASN A 171 -15.26 13.32 -21.71
CA ASN A 171 -15.90 12.64 -20.60
C ASN A 171 -14.90 12.42 -19.45
N PHE A 172 -15.29 12.81 -18.24
CA PHE A 172 -14.47 12.65 -17.03
C PHE A 172 -15.02 11.63 -16.04
N GLU A 173 -16.13 11.00 -16.36
CA GLU A 173 -16.90 10.20 -15.40
C GLU A 173 -16.31 8.80 -15.23
N TRP A 174 -15.85 8.19 -16.33
CA TRP A 174 -15.69 6.73 -16.40
C TRP A 174 -14.27 6.22 -16.17
N VAL A 175 -13.24 6.89 -16.72
CA VAL A 175 -11.86 6.33 -16.72
C VAL A 175 -11.33 6.09 -15.32
N ARG A 176 -11.46 7.09 -14.42
CA ARG A 176 -10.98 6.97 -13.05
C ARG A 176 -11.66 5.79 -12.35
N LYS A 177 -12.99 5.73 -12.38
CA LYS A 177 -13.79 4.66 -11.77
C LYS A 177 -13.39 3.28 -12.33
N GLY A 178 -13.24 3.17 -13.65
CA GLY A 178 -12.88 1.91 -14.30
C GLY A 178 -11.48 1.44 -13.95
N ILE A 179 -10.49 2.33 -13.93
CA ILE A 179 -9.13 1.98 -13.50
C ILE A 179 -9.13 1.58 -12.02
N GLU A 180 -9.74 2.36 -11.14
CA GLU A 180 -9.76 2.08 -9.70
C GLU A 180 -10.47 0.73 -9.40
N ALA A 181 -11.61 0.46 -10.05
CA ALA A 181 -12.30 -0.82 -9.89
C ALA A 181 -11.49 -2.01 -10.43
N CYS A 182 -10.78 -1.85 -11.55
CA CYS A 182 -9.93 -2.90 -12.10
C CYS A 182 -8.64 -3.12 -11.30
N ARG A 183 -8.12 -2.10 -10.59
CA ARG A 183 -6.97 -2.22 -9.69
C ARG A 183 -7.29 -2.95 -8.38
N VAL A 184 -8.55 -2.96 -7.94
CA VAL A 184 -8.96 -3.74 -6.77
C VAL A 184 -8.70 -5.24 -6.99
N VAL A 185 -8.97 -5.74 -8.20
CA VAL A 185 -8.84 -7.16 -8.57
C VAL A 185 -7.56 -7.40 -9.39
N LYS A 186 -6.56 -8.00 -8.76
CA LYS A 186 -5.22 -8.15 -9.31
C LYS A 186 -5.19 -9.28 -10.34
N ASP A 187 -4.43 -9.09 -11.42
CA ASP A 187 -4.05 -10.20 -12.30
C ASP A 187 -2.77 -10.91 -11.82
N ASP A 188 -2.37 -11.95 -12.56
CA ASP A 188 -1.20 -12.76 -12.21
C ASP A 188 0.12 -11.96 -12.21
N HIS A 189 0.24 -10.95 -13.06
CA HIS A 189 1.42 -10.08 -13.09
C HIS A 189 1.46 -9.20 -11.84
N GLU A 190 0.33 -8.58 -11.50
CA GLU A 190 0.18 -7.75 -10.30
C GLU A 190 0.49 -8.57 -9.03
N ILE A 191 -0.08 -9.78 -8.90
CA ILE A 191 0.20 -10.69 -7.78
C ILE A 191 1.67 -11.07 -7.73
N ALA A 192 2.32 -11.34 -8.86
CA ALA A 192 3.75 -11.68 -8.90
C ALA A 192 4.63 -10.52 -8.40
N MET A 193 4.31 -9.28 -8.78
CA MET A 193 5.03 -8.09 -8.32
C MET A 193 4.86 -7.87 -6.81
N ILE A 194 3.62 -7.92 -6.29
CA ILE A 194 3.32 -7.77 -4.86
C ILE A 194 4.00 -8.87 -4.03
N ARG A 195 3.97 -10.12 -4.54
CA ARG A 195 4.66 -11.26 -3.91
C ARG A 195 6.17 -11.03 -3.82
N HIS A 196 6.78 -10.49 -4.88
CA HIS A 196 8.21 -10.19 -4.86
C HIS A 196 8.55 -9.07 -3.85
N ALA A 197 7.75 -8.00 -3.81
CA ALA A 197 7.88 -6.96 -2.80
C ALA A 197 7.78 -7.55 -1.38
N ASN A 198 6.81 -8.44 -1.14
CA ASN A 198 6.64 -9.13 0.14
C ASN A 198 7.85 -9.98 0.54
N ILE A 199 8.44 -10.72 -0.41
CA ILE A 199 9.63 -11.56 -0.17
C ILE A 199 10.82 -10.68 0.25
N VAL A 200 11.05 -9.58 -0.47
CA VAL A 200 12.16 -8.66 -0.19
C VAL A 200 11.94 -7.93 1.14
N SER A 201 10.74 -7.41 1.39
CA SER A 201 10.40 -6.77 2.66
C SER A 201 10.49 -7.74 3.83
N SER A 202 9.99 -8.97 3.68
CA SER A 202 10.11 -10.01 4.71
C SER A 202 11.56 -10.30 5.05
N TYR A 203 12.42 -10.45 4.04
CA TYR A 203 13.85 -10.61 4.26
C TYR A 203 14.46 -9.39 4.97
N ALA A 204 14.09 -8.17 4.58
CA ALA A 204 14.56 -6.96 5.24
C ALA A 204 14.11 -6.88 6.71
N HIS A 205 12.86 -7.27 7.03
CA HIS A 205 12.37 -7.44 8.40
C HIS A 205 13.25 -8.42 9.18
N GLU A 206 13.53 -9.61 8.64
CA GLU A 206 14.42 -10.59 9.28
C GLU A 206 15.81 -10.02 9.58
N GLN A 207 16.38 -9.23 8.67
CA GLN A 207 17.68 -8.58 8.89
C GLN A 207 17.61 -7.49 9.97
N VAL A 208 16.48 -6.77 10.09
CA VAL A 208 16.26 -5.84 11.19
C VAL A 208 16.20 -6.59 12.51
N LEU A 209 15.38 -7.65 12.62
CA LEU A 209 15.27 -8.48 13.83
C LEU A 209 16.66 -8.98 14.27
N ALA A 210 17.45 -9.52 13.34
CA ALA A 210 18.81 -9.98 13.63
C ALA A 210 19.81 -8.87 14.01
N SER A 211 19.47 -7.61 13.77
CA SER A 211 20.32 -6.44 14.04
C SER A 211 19.99 -5.70 15.32
N VAL A 212 18.85 -6.01 15.96
CA VAL A 212 18.31 -5.29 17.13
C VAL A 212 19.35 -5.06 18.23
N LYS A 213 20.08 -6.09 18.64
CA LYS A 213 21.07 -5.99 19.74
C LYS A 213 22.26 -5.09 19.43
N ARG A 214 22.47 -4.73 18.16
CA ARG A 214 23.58 -3.87 17.72
C ARG A 214 23.15 -2.41 17.55
N ALA A 215 21.85 -2.16 17.44
CA ALA A 215 21.31 -0.83 17.19
C ALA A 215 21.20 -0.02 18.48
N LYS A 216 21.48 1.29 18.38
CA LYS A 216 21.37 2.23 19.52
C LYS A 216 20.10 3.09 19.47
N ASN A 217 19.53 3.27 18.29
CA ASN A 217 18.37 4.12 18.03
C ASN A 217 17.51 3.52 16.91
N GLU A 218 16.28 4.03 16.80
CA GLU A 218 15.30 3.63 15.77
C GLU A 218 15.84 3.80 14.33
N ARG A 219 16.65 4.85 14.08
CA ARG A 219 17.19 5.18 12.74
C ARG A 219 18.14 4.12 12.20
N GLU A 220 18.95 3.51 13.07
CA GLU A 220 19.88 2.45 12.67
C GLU A 220 19.14 1.22 12.15
N LEU A 221 18.00 0.86 12.76
CA LEU A 221 17.16 -0.25 12.29
C LEU A 221 16.43 0.10 11.00
N ASN A 222 15.93 1.34 10.86
CA ASN A 222 15.41 1.84 9.59
C ASN A 222 16.43 1.70 8.45
N ALA A 223 17.68 2.11 8.70
CA ALA A 223 18.75 2.01 7.71
C ALA A 223 19.04 0.56 7.27
N VAL A 224 18.97 -0.40 8.19
CA VAL A 224 19.09 -1.83 7.88
C VAL A 224 17.98 -2.28 6.94
N PHE A 225 16.73 -1.91 7.23
CA PHE A 225 15.59 -2.24 6.36
C PHE A 225 15.77 -1.72 4.94
N VAL A 226 16.04 -0.41 4.80
CA VAL A 226 16.19 0.27 3.51
C VAL A 226 17.36 -0.31 2.71
N MET A 227 18.51 -0.55 3.36
CA MET A 227 19.68 -1.14 2.72
C MET A 227 19.35 -2.50 2.09
N HIS A 228 18.67 -3.38 2.82
CA HIS A 228 18.33 -4.71 2.31
C HIS A 228 17.26 -4.66 1.22
N CYS A 229 16.32 -3.72 1.26
CA CYS A 229 15.38 -3.51 0.16
C CYS A 229 16.12 -3.09 -1.13
N HIS A 230 16.96 -2.07 -1.05
CA HIS A 230 17.73 -1.57 -2.19
C HIS A 230 18.68 -2.61 -2.77
N ALA A 231 19.43 -3.31 -1.91
CA ALA A 231 20.36 -4.33 -2.34
C ALA A 231 19.69 -5.49 -3.09
N ASN A 232 18.41 -5.75 -2.80
CA ASN A 232 17.61 -6.79 -3.46
C ASN A 232 16.69 -6.24 -4.56
N GLY A 233 16.99 -5.06 -5.10
CA GLY A 233 16.34 -4.54 -6.31
C GLY A 233 15.06 -3.73 -6.09
N CYS A 234 14.65 -3.51 -4.85
CA CYS A 234 13.53 -2.63 -4.50
C CYS A 234 14.06 -1.23 -4.17
N LYS A 235 14.07 -0.37 -5.18
CA LYS A 235 14.68 0.98 -5.12
C LYS A 235 13.95 1.95 -4.21
N GLU A 236 12.68 1.69 -3.90
CA GLU A 236 11.85 2.58 -3.11
C GLU A 236 11.16 1.82 -1.99
N GLN A 237 10.83 2.55 -0.92
CA GLN A 237 9.89 2.09 0.09
C GLN A 237 8.47 2.46 -0.35
N ALA A 238 7.49 1.63 0.01
CA ALA A 238 6.09 1.89 -0.32
C ALA A 238 5.57 3.14 0.42
N TYR A 239 6.10 3.37 1.63
CA TYR A 239 5.85 4.50 2.52
C TYR A 239 7.07 4.71 3.43
N GLY A 240 7.15 5.83 4.14
CA GLY A 240 8.21 6.04 5.13
C GLY A 240 8.10 5.03 6.27
N CYS A 241 9.17 4.26 6.51
CA CYS A 241 9.20 3.26 7.57
C CYS A 241 8.81 3.85 8.93
N ILE A 242 8.07 3.10 9.73
CA ILE A 242 7.71 3.41 11.11
C ILE A 242 8.56 2.51 12.01
N CYS A 243 9.53 3.10 12.69
CA CYS A 243 10.43 2.41 13.62
C CYS A 243 10.17 2.94 15.03
N ALA A 244 9.24 2.34 15.76
CA ALA A 244 8.72 2.90 16.99
C ALA A 244 9.06 2.04 18.22
N GLY A 245 10.04 2.49 19.02
CA GLY A 245 10.46 1.80 20.25
C GLY A 245 9.57 2.16 21.45
N GLY A 246 9.20 1.17 22.27
CA GLY A 246 8.45 1.36 23.52
C GLY A 246 7.14 2.12 23.32
N SER A 247 6.89 3.13 24.16
CA SER A 247 5.67 3.94 24.11
C SER A 247 5.43 4.66 22.78
N ASN A 248 6.46 4.89 21.96
CA ASN A 248 6.30 5.43 20.61
C ASN A 248 5.44 4.53 19.73
N ALA A 249 5.44 3.20 19.96
CA ALA A 249 4.63 2.24 19.22
C ALA A 249 3.11 2.46 19.40
N SER A 250 2.70 3.30 20.34
CA SER A 250 1.30 3.74 20.47
C SER A 250 0.88 4.81 19.43
N THR A 251 1.84 5.40 18.70
CA THR A 251 1.59 6.36 17.62
C THR A 251 1.56 5.65 16.28
N LEU A 252 0.38 5.60 15.64
CA LEU A 252 0.13 4.73 14.48
C LEU A 252 1.05 5.01 13.28
N HIS A 253 1.21 6.28 12.91
CA HIS A 253 2.12 6.73 11.84
C HIS A 253 3.27 7.55 12.45
N TYR A 254 4.09 6.91 13.28
CA TYR A 254 5.25 7.54 13.91
C TYR A 254 6.37 7.81 12.89
N VAL A 255 6.85 9.05 12.83
CA VAL A 255 7.80 9.50 11.78
C VAL A 255 9.17 9.95 12.27
N HIS A 256 9.36 10.17 13.58
CA HIS A 256 10.61 10.72 14.10
C HIS A 256 11.78 9.75 13.88
N ASN A 257 11.56 8.45 14.15
CA ASN A 257 12.48 7.36 13.85
C ASN A 257 13.93 7.60 14.29
N ASP A 258 14.16 8.34 15.36
CA ASP A 258 15.50 8.73 15.81
C ASP A 258 15.70 8.57 17.32
N MET A 259 14.72 8.03 18.04
CA MET A 259 14.82 7.92 19.49
C MET A 259 15.75 6.79 19.93
N PRO A 260 16.45 6.94 21.08
CA PRO A 260 17.26 5.88 21.66
C PRO A 260 16.44 4.64 22.02
N LEU A 261 17.04 3.45 21.86
CA LEU A 261 16.40 2.16 22.19
C LEU A 261 16.65 1.71 23.63
N GLU A 262 17.61 2.31 24.32
CA GLU A 262 17.97 1.94 25.70
C GLU A 262 16.77 2.09 26.66
N GLY A 263 16.56 1.06 27.49
CA GLY A 263 15.48 1.04 28.48
C GLY A 263 14.07 0.77 27.93
N ARG A 264 13.91 0.57 26.61
CA ARG A 264 12.61 0.28 25.98
C ARG A 264 12.36 -1.23 25.88
N LEU A 265 11.09 -1.65 25.97
CA LEU A 265 10.72 -3.07 26.04
C LEU A 265 10.75 -3.77 24.68
N ASN A 266 10.03 -3.20 23.71
CA ASN A 266 9.87 -3.73 22.36
C ASN A 266 9.98 -2.61 21.32
N LEU A 267 10.11 -2.97 20.05
CA LEU A 267 9.97 -2.08 18.91
C LEU A 267 8.95 -2.63 17.95
N LEU A 268 8.10 -1.74 17.45
CA LEU A 268 7.18 -1.98 16.34
C LEU A 268 7.84 -1.41 15.08
N LEU A 269 8.15 -2.30 14.14
CA LEU A 269 8.61 -1.96 12.80
C LEU A 269 7.46 -2.18 11.83
N ASP A 270 6.97 -1.11 11.25
CA ASP A 270 6.02 -1.14 10.14
C ASP A 270 6.74 -0.56 8.91
N ALA A 271 7.05 -1.45 7.97
CA ALA A 271 7.85 -1.11 6.81
C ALA A 271 7.62 -2.09 5.65
N GLY A 272 7.53 -1.54 4.44
CA GLY A 272 7.38 -2.29 3.21
C GLY A 272 8.09 -1.62 2.04
N CYS A 273 8.68 -2.40 1.16
CA CYS A 273 9.26 -1.93 -0.08
C CYS A 273 8.24 -1.89 -1.23
N GLU A 274 8.60 -1.17 -2.28
CA GLU A 274 7.90 -1.17 -3.56
C GLU A 274 8.79 -1.78 -4.64
N TYR A 275 8.23 -2.71 -5.42
CA TYR A 275 8.86 -3.28 -6.60
C TYR A 275 8.05 -2.93 -7.85
N ASN A 276 8.66 -2.17 -8.78
CA ASN A 276 8.01 -1.72 -10.02
C ASN A 276 6.61 -1.14 -9.79
N CYS A 277 6.49 -0.20 -8.85
CA CYS A 277 5.21 0.42 -8.45
C CYS A 277 4.23 -0.46 -7.67
N TYR A 278 4.54 -1.71 -7.32
CA TYR A 278 3.69 -2.55 -6.47
C TYR A 278 4.25 -2.67 -5.04
N CYS A 279 3.40 -2.40 -4.08
CA CYS A 279 3.75 -2.26 -2.67
C CYS A 279 3.68 -3.59 -1.92
N SER A 280 4.40 -3.63 -0.81
CA SER A 280 4.17 -4.53 0.34
C SER A 280 3.96 -3.68 1.58
N ASP A 281 3.29 -4.24 2.59
CA ASP A 281 3.02 -3.59 3.87
C ASP A 281 3.12 -4.62 5.00
N ILE A 282 4.14 -4.51 5.84
CA ILE A 282 4.42 -5.54 6.84
C ILE A 282 4.79 -4.86 8.15
N THR A 283 4.08 -5.25 9.20
CA THR A 283 4.39 -4.87 10.57
C THR A 283 4.84 -6.06 11.40
N ARG A 284 5.98 -5.92 12.08
CA ARG A 284 6.46 -6.83 13.11
C ARG A 284 6.81 -6.07 14.38
N THR A 285 6.34 -6.59 15.50
CA THR A 285 6.75 -6.12 16.83
C THR A 285 7.67 -7.15 17.48
N PHE A 286 8.77 -6.72 18.08
CA PHE A 286 9.79 -7.63 18.65
C PHE A 286 10.48 -7.05 19.88
N PRO A 287 11.00 -7.89 20.79
CA PRO A 287 11.63 -7.41 22.02
C PRO A 287 13.01 -6.82 21.72
N LEU A 288 13.35 -5.70 22.36
CA LEU A 288 14.66 -5.06 22.19
C LEU A 288 15.78 -5.80 22.94
N THR A 289 15.42 -6.54 24.00
CA THR A 289 16.35 -7.29 24.85
C THR A 289 16.54 -8.75 24.42
N GLY A 290 15.81 -9.22 23.40
CA GLY A 290 15.85 -10.59 22.89
C GLY A 290 14.76 -11.52 23.44
N THR A 291 14.08 -11.16 24.52
CA THR A 291 12.90 -11.87 25.01
C THR A 291 11.82 -10.87 25.41
N PHE A 292 10.56 -11.21 25.17
CA PHE A 292 9.47 -10.35 25.59
C PHE A 292 9.38 -10.30 27.13
N THR A 293 9.12 -9.11 27.66
CA THR A 293 8.64 -8.98 29.05
C THR A 293 7.28 -9.64 29.17
N LYS A 294 6.82 -9.86 30.41
CA LYS A 294 5.51 -10.47 30.66
C LYS A 294 4.40 -9.70 29.96
N GLU A 295 4.33 -8.39 30.18
CA GLU A 295 3.28 -7.52 29.66
C GLU A 295 3.36 -7.42 28.12
N SER A 296 4.54 -7.28 27.54
CA SER A 296 4.70 -7.29 26.08
C SER A 296 4.31 -8.64 25.47
N LYS A 297 4.65 -9.76 26.12
CA LYS A 297 4.29 -11.11 25.66
C LYS A 297 2.78 -11.36 25.70
N GLU A 298 2.12 -10.91 26.76
CA GLU A 298 0.66 -11.00 26.90
C GLU A 298 -0.05 -10.29 25.74
N ILE A 299 0.35 -9.06 25.44
CA ILE A 299 -0.24 -8.27 24.35
C ILE A 299 0.13 -8.83 22.97
N TYR A 300 1.38 -9.26 22.79
CA TYR A 300 1.80 -9.93 21.56
C TYR A 300 1.01 -11.19 21.26
N THR A 301 0.81 -12.03 22.29
CA THR A 301 0.03 -13.27 22.17
C THR A 301 -1.42 -12.97 21.79
N LEU A 302 -2.02 -11.93 22.39
CA LEU A 302 -3.36 -11.49 22.05
C LEU A 302 -3.45 -11.02 20.59
N VAL A 303 -2.55 -10.14 20.14
CA VAL A 303 -2.56 -9.63 18.76
C VAL A 303 -2.31 -10.75 17.75
N LEU A 304 -1.41 -11.69 18.04
CA LEU A 304 -1.17 -12.87 17.20
C LEU A 304 -2.43 -13.73 17.08
N HIS A 305 -3.17 -13.91 18.20
CA HIS A 305 -4.45 -14.61 18.18
C HIS A 305 -5.49 -13.86 17.35
N MET A 306 -5.62 -12.55 17.52
CA MET A 306 -6.52 -11.70 16.72
C MET A 306 -6.23 -11.86 15.21
N GLN A 307 -4.96 -11.74 14.82
CA GLN A 307 -4.51 -11.84 13.43
C GLN A 307 -4.82 -13.21 12.82
N THR A 308 -4.52 -14.27 13.57
CA THR A 308 -4.75 -15.66 13.15
C THR A 308 -6.23 -15.95 12.94
N GLU A 309 -7.10 -15.53 13.86
CA GLU A 309 -8.54 -15.78 13.75
C GLU A 309 -9.20 -14.93 12.67
N CYS A 310 -8.76 -13.68 12.50
CA CYS A 310 -9.24 -12.82 11.41
C CYS A 310 -8.84 -13.41 10.05
N MET A 311 -7.61 -13.90 9.90
CA MET A 311 -7.11 -14.50 8.65
C MET A 311 -7.96 -15.69 8.20
N LYS A 312 -8.47 -16.52 9.12
CA LYS A 312 -9.35 -17.65 8.81
C LYS A 312 -10.69 -17.25 8.17
N MET A 313 -11.12 -16.00 8.37
CA MET A 313 -12.35 -15.48 7.78
C MET A 313 -12.13 -14.89 6.38
N ILE A 314 -10.88 -14.54 6.02
CA ILE A 314 -10.57 -13.84 4.78
C ILE A 314 -10.74 -14.79 3.58
N LYS A 315 -11.74 -14.48 2.75
CA LYS A 315 -12.04 -15.13 1.47
C LYS A 315 -12.96 -14.23 0.64
N ALA A 316 -13.06 -14.51 -0.65
CA ALA A 316 -14.00 -13.78 -1.50
C ALA A 316 -15.44 -13.93 -0.95
N GLY A 317 -16.22 -12.87 -1.05
CA GLY A 317 -17.60 -12.86 -0.55
C GLY A 317 -17.75 -12.53 0.94
N VAL A 318 -16.66 -12.48 1.72
CA VAL A 318 -16.74 -12.04 3.11
C VAL A 318 -16.98 -10.53 3.18
N LYS A 319 -17.83 -10.09 4.12
CA LYS A 319 -18.00 -8.68 4.43
C LYS A 319 -16.87 -8.23 5.36
N TRP A 320 -16.10 -7.22 4.96
CA TRP A 320 -14.91 -6.79 5.71
C TRP A 320 -15.24 -6.31 7.12
N GLU A 321 -16.39 -5.67 7.30
CA GLU A 321 -16.87 -5.25 8.61
C GLU A 321 -17.04 -6.43 9.59
N ASP A 322 -17.38 -7.62 9.11
CA ASP A 322 -17.55 -8.80 9.97
C ASP A 322 -16.19 -9.30 10.48
N VAL A 323 -15.15 -9.25 9.64
CA VAL A 323 -13.77 -9.59 10.03
C VAL A 323 -13.24 -8.55 11.02
N HIS A 324 -13.49 -7.27 10.76
CA HIS A 324 -13.12 -6.18 11.66
C HIS A 324 -13.82 -6.30 13.03
N MET A 325 -15.11 -6.62 13.07
CA MET A 325 -15.82 -6.85 14.33
C MET A 325 -15.32 -8.09 15.06
N LYS A 326 -14.87 -9.14 14.35
CA LYS A 326 -14.19 -10.28 14.97
C LYS A 326 -12.91 -9.85 15.68
N ALA A 327 -12.10 -8.96 15.08
CA ALA A 327 -10.91 -8.40 15.74
C ALA A 327 -11.28 -7.67 17.03
N HIS A 328 -12.32 -6.82 17.02
CA HIS A 328 -12.77 -6.12 18.23
C HIS A 328 -13.31 -7.06 19.32
N ALA A 329 -14.02 -8.13 18.94
CA ALA A 329 -14.49 -9.13 19.90
C ALA A 329 -13.33 -9.86 20.58
N LEU A 330 -12.32 -10.28 19.79
CA LEU A 330 -11.10 -10.92 20.33
C LEU A 330 -10.29 -9.96 21.19
N ALA A 331 -10.21 -8.67 20.82
CA ALA A 331 -9.59 -7.65 21.67
C ALA A 331 -10.31 -7.53 23.01
N ALA A 332 -11.65 -7.50 23.03
CA ALA A 332 -12.44 -7.46 24.25
C ALA A 332 -12.20 -8.68 25.14
N GLU A 333 -12.25 -9.89 24.57
CA GLU A 333 -11.99 -11.17 25.27
C GLU A 333 -10.59 -11.21 25.89
N GLY A 334 -9.58 -10.79 25.13
CA GLY A 334 -8.19 -10.76 25.58
C GLY A 334 -7.96 -9.75 26.70
N LEU A 335 -8.42 -8.51 26.52
CA LEU A 335 -8.24 -7.45 27.51
C LEU A 335 -9.02 -7.74 28.81
N LEU A 336 -10.16 -8.44 28.72
CA LEU A 336 -10.86 -9.01 29.88
C LEU A 336 -10.02 -10.05 30.61
N SER A 337 -9.45 -11.00 29.86
CA SER A 337 -8.64 -12.08 30.42
C SER A 337 -7.42 -11.55 31.18
N LEU A 338 -6.78 -10.52 30.62
CA LEU A 338 -5.65 -9.81 31.23
C LEU A 338 -6.05 -8.93 32.44
N GLY A 339 -7.35 -8.67 32.61
CA GLY A 339 -7.90 -7.83 33.67
C GLY A 339 -7.77 -6.33 33.43
N ILE A 340 -7.41 -5.92 32.20
CA ILE A 340 -7.40 -4.49 31.81
C ILE A 340 -8.84 -3.96 31.73
N LEU A 341 -9.76 -4.80 31.26
CA LEU A 341 -11.19 -4.55 31.31
C LEU A 341 -11.82 -5.29 32.49
N ASN A 342 -12.85 -4.69 33.08
CA ASN A 342 -13.57 -5.26 34.23
C ASN A 342 -14.16 -6.63 33.89
N LYS A 343 -13.67 -7.67 34.60
CA LYS A 343 -14.04 -9.09 34.40
C LYS A 343 -15.51 -9.41 34.65
N GLU A 344 -16.26 -8.52 35.29
CA GLU A 344 -17.69 -8.67 35.51
C GLU A 344 -18.53 -8.30 34.27
N LEU A 345 -17.93 -7.67 33.26
CA LEU A 345 -18.60 -7.32 32.01
C LEU A 345 -18.54 -8.46 30.99
N SER A 346 -19.62 -8.63 30.22
CA SER A 346 -19.63 -9.50 29.05
C SER A 346 -19.00 -8.81 27.84
N VAL A 347 -18.54 -9.60 26.86
CA VAL A 347 -17.97 -9.09 25.60
C VAL A 347 -18.96 -8.17 24.89
N GLU A 348 -20.25 -8.51 24.88
CA GLU A 348 -21.28 -7.70 24.24
C GLU A 348 -21.42 -6.33 24.90
N LYS A 349 -21.36 -6.27 26.24
CA LYS A 349 -21.38 -4.99 26.97
C LYS A 349 -20.14 -4.14 26.67
N ILE A 350 -18.97 -4.77 26.58
CA ILE A 350 -17.72 -4.08 26.24
C ILE A 350 -17.76 -3.51 24.82
N LEU A 351 -18.25 -4.28 23.85
CA LEU A 351 -18.39 -3.79 22.49
C LEU A 351 -19.41 -2.65 22.43
N ALA A 352 -20.51 -2.73 23.17
CA ALA A 352 -21.52 -1.67 23.25
C ALA A 352 -20.97 -0.32 23.75
N THR A 353 -19.98 -0.31 24.65
CA THR A 353 -19.36 0.94 25.15
C THR A 353 -18.36 1.55 24.19
N ARG A 354 -17.96 0.83 23.14
CA ARG A 354 -16.92 1.23 22.18
C ARG A 354 -15.52 1.37 22.77
N VAL A 355 -15.28 0.91 24.01
CA VAL A 355 -13.97 1.04 24.67
C VAL A 355 -12.83 0.34 23.89
N THR A 356 -13.13 -0.73 23.15
CA THR A 356 -12.12 -1.43 22.34
C THR A 356 -11.49 -0.55 21.26
N THR A 357 -12.20 0.46 20.75
CA THR A 357 -11.64 1.46 19.82
C THR A 357 -10.53 2.31 20.45
N ARG A 358 -10.38 2.29 21.78
CA ARG A 358 -9.29 2.98 22.46
C ARG A 358 -7.98 2.20 22.37
N PHE A 359 -8.10 0.87 22.29
CA PHE A 359 -7.00 -0.09 22.17
C PHE A 359 -6.73 -0.56 20.75
N LEU A 360 -7.75 -0.66 19.88
CA LEU A 360 -7.64 -0.90 18.43
C LEU A 360 -8.30 0.30 17.71
N PRO A 361 -7.58 1.41 17.49
CA PRO A 361 -8.17 2.67 17.02
C PRO A 361 -8.23 2.83 15.49
N HIS A 362 -7.65 1.91 14.73
CA HIS A 362 -7.63 1.96 13.27
C HIS A 362 -8.45 0.80 12.67
N GLY A 363 -8.69 0.85 11.37
CA GLY A 363 -9.32 -0.26 10.64
C GLY A 363 -8.44 -1.52 10.67
N LEU A 364 -9.05 -2.70 10.54
CA LEU A 364 -8.34 -3.99 10.55
C LEU A 364 -7.33 -4.15 9.40
N GLY A 365 -7.51 -3.39 8.32
CA GLY A 365 -6.68 -3.44 7.13
C GLY A 365 -7.31 -2.72 5.95
N HIS A 366 -6.62 -2.79 4.83
CA HIS A 366 -6.94 -2.05 3.61
C HIS A 366 -6.53 -2.79 2.35
N TYR A 367 -7.03 -2.34 1.19
CA TYR A 367 -6.52 -2.87 -0.07
C TYR A 367 -5.06 -2.46 -0.25
N LEU A 368 -4.28 -3.38 -0.80
CA LEU A 368 -2.89 -3.18 -1.16
C LEU A 368 -2.70 -3.46 -2.66
N GLY A 369 -1.87 -2.67 -3.32
CA GLY A 369 -1.56 -2.86 -4.73
C GLY A 369 -0.45 -1.92 -5.18
N MET A 370 -0.77 -1.02 -6.10
CA MET A 370 0.22 -0.04 -6.58
C MET A 370 0.45 1.15 -5.63
N ASP A 371 -0.46 1.30 -4.68
CA ASP A 371 -0.34 2.20 -3.53
C ASP A 371 -0.50 1.34 -2.28
N THR A 372 0.15 1.73 -1.17
CA THR A 372 0.02 1.05 0.13
C THR A 372 -1.44 0.99 0.57
N HIS A 373 -2.06 2.17 0.69
CA HIS A 373 -3.52 2.30 0.77
C HIS A 373 -4.09 2.37 -0.65
N ASP A 374 -4.35 1.21 -1.25
CA ASP A 374 -4.85 1.11 -2.62
C ASP A 374 -6.31 1.61 -2.75
N CYS A 375 -6.72 1.88 -3.99
CA CYS A 375 -8.02 2.43 -4.32
C CYS A 375 -9.19 1.44 -4.14
N GLY A 376 -10.43 1.93 -4.25
CA GLY A 376 -11.64 1.11 -4.31
C GLY A 376 -12.19 0.60 -2.97
N GLY A 377 -11.62 1.04 -1.84
CA GLY A 377 -12.06 0.63 -0.51
C GLY A 377 -13.28 1.37 0.06
N ASN A 378 -13.65 2.53 -0.50
CA ASN A 378 -14.81 3.34 -0.08
C ASN A 378 -14.86 3.66 1.44
N PRO A 379 -13.80 4.24 2.04
CA PRO A 379 -13.81 4.63 3.45
C PRO A 379 -14.92 5.64 3.76
N ASN A 380 -15.45 5.61 4.98
CA ASN A 380 -16.40 6.60 5.48
C ASN A 380 -15.92 7.16 6.83
N HIS A 381 -15.19 8.27 6.78
CA HIS A 381 -14.67 8.93 7.99
C HIS A 381 -15.73 9.70 8.78
N ASP A 382 -16.92 9.87 8.21
CA ASP A 382 -18.09 10.49 8.85
C ASP A 382 -19.06 9.45 9.44
N ASP A 383 -18.66 8.16 9.48
CA ASP A 383 -19.47 7.12 10.11
C ASP A 383 -19.75 7.49 11.59
N PRO A 384 -21.02 7.51 12.01
CA PRO A 384 -21.37 7.88 13.39
C PRO A 384 -20.92 6.81 14.40
N ASP A 385 -20.67 5.58 13.97
CA ASP A 385 -20.12 4.54 14.82
C ASP A 385 -18.59 4.55 14.75
N GLU A 386 -17.96 4.88 15.89
CA GLU A 386 -16.50 4.94 16.03
C GLU A 386 -15.79 3.64 15.65
N MET A 387 -16.47 2.48 15.69
CA MET A 387 -15.89 1.21 15.20
C MET A 387 -15.49 1.30 13.72
N PHE A 388 -16.32 1.92 12.89
CA PHE A 388 -16.16 1.84 11.43
C PHE A 388 -15.49 3.07 10.81
N LYS A 389 -15.30 4.14 11.60
CA LYS A 389 -14.78 5.44 11.16
C LYS A 389 -13.44 5.38 10.42
N TYR A 390 -12.56 4.46 10.81
CA TYR A 390 -11.22 4.33 10.25
C TYR A 390 -11.04 3.09 9.36
N LEU A 391 -12.14 2.38 9.03
CA LEU A 391 -12.09 1.34 8.01
C LEU A 391 -11.78 1.93 6.64
N ARG A 392 -10.81 1.31 5.95
CA ARG A 392 -10.44 1.67 4.58
C ARG A 392 -11.16 0.82 3.53
N ILE A 393 -11.75 -0.31 3.93
CA ILE A 393 -12.61 -1.15 3.09
C ILE A 393 -14.00 -1.20 3.70
N ARG A 394 -15.03 -0.98 2.87
CA ARG A 394 -16.44 -1.17 3.22
C ARG A 394 -17.10 -2.12 2.23
N GLY A 395 -17.80 -3.13 2.74
CA GLY A 395 -18.50 -4.12 1.93
C GLY A 395 -17.73 -5.42 1.72
N VAL A 396 -18.02 -6.07 0.58
CA VAL A 396 -17.62 -7.44 0.30
C VAL A 396 -16.28 -7.48 -0.42
N LEU A 397 -15.37 -8.36 0.03
CA LEU A 397 -14.10 -8.60 -0.65
C LEU A 397 -14.30 -9.39 -1.95
N PRO A 398 -13.80 -8.91 -3.11
CA PRO A 398 -13.78 -9.70 -4.33
C PRO A 398 -12.66 -10.74 -4.32
N ALA A 399 -12.79 -11.78 -5.13
CA ALA A 399 -11.67 -12.68 -5.42
C ALA A 399 -10.53 -11.90 -6.10
N ASN A 400 -9.29 -12.30 -5.82
CA ASN A 400 -8.05 -11.69 -6.32
C ASN A 400 -7.78 -10.25 -5.87
N SER A 401 -8.50 -9.72 -4.88
CA SER A 401 -7.95 -8.56 -4.16
C SER A 401 -6.79 -8.97 -3.26
N VAL A 402 -5.93 -8.01 -2.93
CA VAL A 402 -4.93 -8.13 -1.86
C VAL A 402 -5.28 -7.14 -0.76
N VAL A 403 -5.31 -7.61 0.48
CA VAL A 403 -5.62 -6.80 1.67
C VAL A 403 -4.57 -6.98 2.76
N THR A 404 -4.33 -5.97 3.57
CA THR A 404 -3.58 -6.13 4.83
C THR A 404 -4.49 -6.77 5.90
N ASN A 405 -3.90 -7.58 6.79
CA ASN A 405 -4.54 -8.07 8.01
C ASN A 405 -3.68 -7.67 9.21
N GLU A 406 -3.98 -6.51 9.79
CA GLU A 406 -3.09 -5.74 10.64
C GLU A 406 -3.65 -5.42 12.03
N PRO A 407 -4.27 -6.35 12.78
CA PRO A 407 -4.77 -6.02 14.10
C PRO A 407 -3.64 -5.52 15.01
N GLY A 408 -4.00 -4.63 15.93
CA GLY A 408 -3.08 -4.14 16.95
C GLY A 408 -3.77 -3.73 18.25
N ILE A 409 -3.00 -3.73 19.33
CA ILE A 409 -3.41 -3.24 20.65
C ILE A 409 -2.41 -2.17 21.09
N TYR A 410 -2.92 -0.98 21.38
CA TYR A 410 -2.14 0.21 21.69
C TYR A 410 -2.56 0.84 23.02
N PHE A 411 -1.57 1.29 23.77
CA PHE A 411 -1.69 1.99 25.04
C PHE A 411 -1.39 3.47 24.83
N ARG A 412 -2.33 4.17 24.18
CA ARG A 412 -2.21 5.60 23.82
C ARG A 412 -2.39 6.48 25.06
N LYS A 413 -1.31 6.65 25.81
CA LYS A 413 -1.32 7.28 27.13
C LYS A 413 -1.98 8.66 27.15
N PHE A 414 -1.56 9.58 26.26
CA PHE A 414 -2.05 10.96 26.28
C PHE A 414 -3.58 11.10 26.18
N PRO A 415 -4.27 10.57 25.14
CA PRO A 415 -5.72 10.66 25.05
C PRO A 415 -6.44 9.81 26.12
N LEU A 416 -5.94 8.61 26.42
CA LEU A 416 -6.64 7.69 27.33
C LEU A 416 -6.56 8.15 28.80
N GLU A 417 -5.44 8.73 29.25
CA GLU A 417 -5.33 9.27 30.61
C GLU A 417 -6.31 10.40 30.86
N GLN A 418 -6.59 11.24 29.85
CA GLN A 418 -7.58 12.31 29.99
C GLN A 418 -8.99 11.71 30.12
N GLU A 419 -9.37 10.78 29.25
CA GLU A 419 -10.67 10.10 29.33
C GLU A 419 -10.88 9.37 30.67
N LEU A 420 -9.81 8.79 31.24
CA LEU A 420 -9.85 8.14 32.55
C LEU A 420 -10.07 9.14 33.69
N LYS A 421 -9.41 10.30 33.66
CA LYS A 421 -9.60 11.37 34.66
C LYS A 421 -11.01 11.95 34.61
N ASP A 422 -11.61 11.98 33.42
CA ASP A 422 -12.97 12.48 33.21
C ASP A 422 -14.06 11.46 33.59
N GLY A 423 -13.68 10.26 34.07
CA GLY A 423 -14.60 9.21 34.51
C GLY A 423 -15.31 8.47 33.36
N LYS A 424 -14.87 8.68 32.10
CA LYS A 424 -15.53 8.09 30.91
C LYS A 424 -15.57 6.57 30.94
N TRP A 425 -14.59 5.94 31.58
CA TRP A 425 -14.40 4.49 31.61
C TRP A 425 -14.54 3.87 33.00
N ASP A 426 -15.20 4.57 33.93
CA ASP A 426 -15.43 4.08 35.29
C ASP A 426 -16.22 2.76 35.27
N GLY A 427 -15.74 1.78 36.03
CA GLY A 427 -16.31 0.44 36.06
C GLY A 427 -16.06 -0.40 34.80
N ILE A 428 -15.38 0.14 33.78
CA ILE A 428 -15.04 -0.56 32.52
C ILE A 428 -13.54 -0.89 32.47
N ILE A 429 -12.66 0.09 32.76
CA ILE A 429 -11.19 -0.10 32.73
C ILE A 429 -10.66 -0.19 34.15
N ASP A 430 -9.86 -1.22 34.44
CA ASP A 430 -9.07 -1.29 35.67
C ASP A 430 -7.76 -0.50 35.50
N GLN A 431 -7.71 0.67 36.13
CA GLN A 431 -6.59 1.60 35.98
C GLN A 431 -5.29 1.09 36.63
N GLU A 432 -5.37 0.27 37.69
CA GLU A 432 -4.17 -0.29 38.33
C GLU A 432 -3.54 -1.38 37.46
N VAL A 433 -4.37 -2.20 36.82
CA VAL A 433 -3.90 -3.18 35.85
C VAL A 433 -3.34 -2.50 34.60
N LEU A 434 -4.05 -1.49 34.06
CA LEU A 434 -3.64 -0.75 32.86
C LEU A 434 -2.26 -0.10 33.01
N LYS A 435 -1.91 0.43 34.20
CA LYS A 435 -0.63 1.08 34.46
C LYS A 435 0.60 0.23 34.08
N ARG A 436 0.47 -1.09 34.14
CA ARG A 436 1.56 -2.02 33.81
C ARG A 436 1.90 -2.06 32.31
N TYR A 437 0.97 -1.66 31.45
CA TYR A 437 1.10 -1.83 30.00
C TYR A 437 1.52 -0.55 29.26
N TRP A 438 1.65 0.60 29.93
CA TRP A 438 2.00 1.86 29.26
C TRP A 438 3.30 1.79 28.46
N ASP A 439 4.32 1.11 29.01
CA ASP A 439 5.64 1.02 28.39
C ASP A 439 5.71 -0.01 27.26
N VAL A 440 4.69 -0.88 27.13
CA VAL A 440 4.52 -1.73 25.94
C VAL A 440 4.31 -0.85 24.71
N GLY A 441 3.61 0.28 24.87
CA GLY A 441 3.26 1.21 23.82
C GLY A 441 2.22 0.65 22.88
N GLY A 442 2.60 -0.30 22.03
CA GLY A 442 1.70 -0.97 21.12
C GLY A 442 2.31 -2.20 20.49
N VAL A 443 1.44 -3.13 20.09
CA VAL A 443 1.79 -4.26 19.26
C VAL A 443 0.87 -4.28 18.06
N ARG A 444 1.45 -4.39 16.87
CA ARG A 444 0.75 -4.70 15.61
C ARG A 444 1.46 -5.86 14.93
N ILE A 445 0.68 -6.72 14.31
CA ILE A 445 1.15 -7.81 13.45
C ILE A 445 0.35 -7.72 12.16
N GLU A 446 1.05 -7.52 11.05
CA GLU A 446 0.45 -7.26 9.75
C GLU A 446 1.08 -8.12 8.67
N ASP A 447 0.20 -8.68 7.84
CA ASP A 447 0.54 -9.51 6.70
C ASP A 447 -0.31 -9.11 5.48
N ASP A 448 0.26 -9.30 4.30
CA ASP A 448 -0.37 -9.05 3.00
C ASP A 448 -1.07 -10.31 2.49
N ILE A 449 -2.39 -10.24 2.31
CA ILE A 449 -3.25 -11.40 2.11
C ILE A 449 -3.90 -11.35 0.73
N TRP A 450 -3.57 -12.33 -0.12
CA TRP A 450 -4.23 -12.57 -1.40
C TRP A 450 -5.55 -13.33 -1.20
N VAL A 451 -6.66 -12.67 -1.49
CA VAL A 451 -8.02 -13.19 -1.33
C VAL A 451 -8.40 -14.15 -2.47
N LYS A 452 -8.90 -15.33 -2.13
CA LYS A 452 -9.35 -16.38 -3.08
C LYS A 452 -10.80 -16.78 -2.79
N GLU A 453 -11.43 -17.50 -3.71
CA GLU A 453 -12.85 -17.92 -3.60
C GLU A 453 -13.16 -18.73 -2.31
N GLY A 454 -12.26 -19.62 -1.90
CA GLY A 454 -12.44 -20.50 -0.74
C GLY A 454 -11.62 -20.16 0.50
N GLY A 455 -10.82 -19.09 0.47
CA GLY A 455 -9.83 -18.80 1.51
C GLY A 455 -8.89 -17.68 1.07
N CYS A 456 -7.67 -17.71 1.58
CA CYS A 456 -6.64 -16.74 1.20
C CYS A 456 -5.25 -17.38 1.14
N GLU A 457 -4.29 -16.63 0.63
CA GLU A 457 -2.87 -16.93 0.71
C GLU A 457 -2.16 -15.76 1.37
N ASN A 458 -1.32 -16.04 2.37
CA ASN A 458 -0.45 -15.05 2.96
C ASN A 458 0.80 -14.88 2.08
N LEU A 459 1.02 -13.67 1.56
CA LEU A 459 2.17 -13.33 0.73
C LEU A 459 3.40 -12.99 1.57
N THR A 460 3.20 -12.57 2.82
CA THR A 460 4.27 -12.24 3.77
C THR A 460 4.96 -13.50 4.26
N THR A 461 6.29 -13.55 4.14
CA THR A 461 7.07 -14.76 4.44
C THR A 461 7.81 -14.71 5.78
N VAL A 462 8.08 -13.51 6.32
CA VAL A 462 8.65 -13.37 7.66
C VAL A 462 7.62 -13.86 8.69
N LYS A 463 8.00 -14.71 9.64
CA LYS A 463 7.03 -15.29 10.57
C LYS A 463 6.73 -14.34 11.74
N SER A 464 5.58 -14.54 12.37
CA SER A 464 5.10 -13.80 13.55
C SER A 464 4.93 -14.69 14.79
N GLY A 465 5.38 -15.95 14.73
CA GLY A 465 5.35 -16.83 15.90
C GLY A 465 6.34 -16.34 16.97
N LEU A 466 5.91 -16.33 18.24
CA LEU A 466 6.73 -15.89 19.39
C LEU A 466 8.14 -16.50 19.37
N ASP A 467 8.24 -17.83 19.28
CA ASP A 467 9.52 -18.54 19.31
C ASP A 467 10.43 -18.13 18.14
N TYR A 468 9.85 -17.91 16.96
CA TYR A 468 10.61 -17.46 15.80
C TYR A 468 11.13 -16.04 15.97
N VAL A 469 10.28 -15.12 16.47
CA VAL A 469 10.67 -13.72 16.69
C VAL A 469 11.79 -13.63 17.72
N GLU A 470 11.65 -14.30 18.87
CA GLU A 470 12.70 -14.32 19.89
C GLU A 470 13.98 -15.00 19.37
N ALA A 471 13.88 -16.13 18.67
CA ALA A 471 15.05 -16.80 18.09
C ALA A 471 15.80 -15.88 17.09
N THR A 472 15.06 -15.23 16.20
CA THR A 472 15.64 -14.35 15.17
C THR A 472 16.34 -13.15 15.80
N VAL A 473 15.74 -12.51 16.81
CA VAL A 473 16.38 -11.40 17.56
C VAL A 473 17.64 -11.87 18.30
N ASN A 474 17.66 -13.12 18.76
CA ASN A 474 18.82 -13.72 19.39
C ASN A 474 19.86 -14.25 18.39
N GLY A 475 19.60 -14.19 17.09
CA GLY A 475 20.49 -14.68 16.03
C GLY A 475 20.63 -16.20 15.99
N SER A 476 19.59 -16.93 16.43
CA SER A 476 19.55 -18.39 16.55
C SER A 476 18.77 -19.07 15.42
#